data_AF-X1UEW1-F1
#
_entry.id   AF-X1UEW1-F1
#
_cell.length_a   1.000
_cell.length_b   1.000
_cell.length_c   1.000
_cell.angle_alpha   90.00
_cell.angle_beta   90.00
_cell.angle_gamma   90.00
#
_symmetry.space_group_name_H-M   'P 1'
#
loop_
_entity.id
_entity.type
_entity.pdbx_description
1 polymer ?
#
loop_
_entity_poly.entity_id
_entity_poly.type
_entity_poly.pdbx_seq_one_letter_code
_entity_poly.pdbx_strand_id
1 'polypeptide(L)'
;SWHGDDIVEPYKTMKEQDVPIFVTSDTLLHLYHIQFNEILKRIEEEEFFDQLIDMSQAMLERSIQDYKGFTDSELKEAARRNAAYFAVGLKLLQTPTEGYDEAKLKAEIEQWNREHPYDEREFKPIRKVSFSIPNYVKSEVEEELKNIEEHGGFKPSAIFNSDTDCMCALPCCYCEDYSQYVPRGHYTRSETLKRFFKAMMWYGRMSFLLKGGEAGDCAAFEGPLITEKDAKLATIQASLISAELSNVEVGDGTAQEIW
;
A
#
# COMPACT_ATOMS: atom_id res chain seq x y z
N SER A 1 -4.13 16.90 32.70
CA SER A 1 -2.81 17.56 32.67
C SER A 1 -1.88 16.83 31.72
N TRP A 2 -1.71 17.37 30.52
CA TRP A 2 -0.54 17.22 29.64
C TRP A 2 -0.67 18.39 28.65
N HIS A 3 0.03 19.49 28.93
CA HIS A 3 0.11 20.67 28.06
C HIS A 3 1.27 20.46 27.08
N GLY A 4 0.94 20.18 25.83
CA GLY A 4 1.93 19.97 24.76
C GLY A 4 1.89 21.02 23.65
N ASP A 5 1.05 22.07 23.73
CA ASP A 5 0.69 22.85 22.53
C ASP A 5 0.90 24.36 22.59
N ASP A 6 1.64 24.88 23.56
CA ASP A 6 2.17 26.24 23.41
C ASP A 6 3.65 26.30 23.72
N ILE A 7 4.45 25.99 22.70
CA ILE A 7 5.90 26.16 22.71
C ILE A 7 6.24 27.65 22.88
N VAL A 8 5.31 28.59 22.75
CA VAL A 8 5.59 30.03 22.81
C VAL A 8 5.48 30.59 24.24
N GLU A 9 4.64 30.00 25.11
CA GLU A 9 4.47 30.45 26.51
C GLU A 9 5.76 30.40 27.35
N PRO A 10 6.55 29.31 27.34
CA PRO A 10 7.81 29.26 28.08
C PRO A 10 8.82 30.31 27.57
N TYR A 11 8.80 30.60 26.27
CA TYR A 11 9.73 31.54 25.63
C TYR A 11 9.35 33.00 25.92
N LYS A 12 8.04 33.32 25.99
CA LYS A 12 7.57 34.63 26.47
C LYS A 12 7.99 34.88 27.91
N THR A 13 7.81 33.88 28.76
CA THR A 13 8.18 33.95 30.19
C THR A 13 9.70 34.10 30.39
N MET A 14 10.52 33.37 29.62
CA MET A 14 11.99 33.49 29.67
C MET A 14 12.51 34.81 29.11
N LYS A 15 11.85 35.36 28.08
CA LYS A 15 12.16 36.68 27.51
C LYS A 15 11.82 37.82 28.47
N GLU A 16 10.74 37.70 29.24
CA GLU A 16 10.38 38.67 30.29
C GLU A 16 11.32 38.62 31.50
N GLN A 17 12.05 37.51 31.69
CA GLN A 17 13.00 37.29 32.79
C GLN A 17 14.47 37.48 32.40
N ASP A 18 14.78 37.98 31.20
CA ASP A 18 16.14 38.16 30.67
C ASP A 18 17.02 36.88 30.71
N VAL A 19 16.39 35.71 30.64
CA VAL A 19 17.10 34.43 30.60
C VAL A 19 17.52 34.13 29.15
N PRO A 20 18.81 33.87 28.86
CA PRO A 20 19.25 33.54 27.51
C PRO A 20 18.54 32.28 26.98
N ILE A 21 17.86 32.42 25.85
CA ILE A 21 17.19 31.31 25.17
C ILE A 21 18.21 30.61 24.28
N PHE A 22 18.62 29.40 24.66
CA PHE A 22 19.52 28.57 23.86
C PHE A 22 18.70 27.55 23.06
N VAL A 23 18.48 27.82 21.77
CA VAL A 23 17.86 26.87 20.84
C VAL A 23 18.96 26.03 20.21
N THR A 24 18.97 24.72 20.47
CA THR A 24 19.95 23.81 19.88
C THR A 24 19.55 23.45 18.44
N SER A 25 20.53 23.14 17.59
CA SER A 25 20.28 22.62 16.24
C SER A 25 19.45 21.33 16.27
N ASP A 26 19.52 20.54 17.34
CA ASP A 26 18.76 19.30 17.51
C ASP A 26 17.25 19.56 17.66
N THR A 27 16.86 20.61 18.39
CA THR A 27 15.45 21.01 18.51
C THR A 27 14.89 21.47 17.15
N LEU A 28 15.69 22.22 16.37
CA LEU A 28 15.29 22.62 15.02
C LEU A 28 15.17 21.42 14.09
N LEU A 29 16.15 20.51 14.08
CA LEU A 29 16.11 19.29 13.27
C LEU A 29 14.92 18.39 13.64
N HIS A 30 14.62 18.27 14.93
CA HIS A 30 13.44 17.54 15.40
C HIS A 30 12.12 18.16 14.92
N LEU A 31 12.00 19.50 14.98
CA LEU A 31 10.84 20.23 14.45
C LEU A 31 10.71 20.05 12.92
N TYR A 32 11.82 20.08 12.18
CA TYR A 32 11.82 19.78 10.74
C TYR A 32 11.33 18.36 10.46
N HIS A 33 11.78 17.37 11.22
CA HIS A 33 11.30 15.99 11.05
C HIS A 33 9.81 15.84 11.35
N ILE A 34 9.30 16.50 12.39
CA ILE A 34 7.86 16.51 12.69
C ILE A 34 7.09 17.18 11.55
N GLN A 35 7.52 18.37 11.13
CA GLN A 35 6.86 19.10 10.05
C GLN A 35 6.84 18.32 8.74
N PHE A 36 7.98 17.72 8.36
CA PHE A 36 8.07 16.88 7.17
C PHE A 36 7.14 15.67 7.24
N ASN A 37 7.10 14.99 8.38
CA ASN A 37 6.18 13.86 8.58
C ASN A 37 4.71 14.28 8.52
N GLU A 38 4.33 15.44 9.07
CA GLU A 38 2.95 15.95 8.97
C GLU A 38 2.59 16.36 7.54
N ILE A 39 3.53 16.94 6.78
CA ILE A 39 3.31 17.27 5.37
C ILE A 39 3.11 15.99 4.55
N LEU A 40 4.01 15.01 4.68
CA LEU A 40 3.89 13.72 3.99
C LEU A 40 2.57 13.04 4.33
N LYS A 41 2.25 12.95 5.63
CA LYS A 41 0.99 12.37 6.10
C LYS A 41 -0.22 13.01 5.41
N ARG A 42 -0.29 14.34 5.37
CA ARG A 42 -1.40 15.05 4.74
C ARG A 42 -1.50 14.72 3.25
N ILE A 43 -0.38 14.75 2.53
CA ILE A 43 -0.36 14.42 1.09
C ILE A 43 -0.77 12.96 0.87
N GLU A 44 -0.30 12.03 1.69
CA GLU A 44 -0.67 10.62 1.62
C GLU A 44 -2.17 10.40 1.88
N GLU A 45 -2.73 11.05 2.90
CA GLU A 45 -4.14 10.94 3.26
C GLU A 45 -5.09 11.65 2.30
N GLU A 46 -4.72 12.83 1.82
CA GLU A 46 -5.62 13.74 1.11
C GLU A 46 -5.49 13.62 -0.42
N GLU A 47 -4.32 13.23 -0.94
CA GLU A 47 -4.06 13.20 -2.39
C GLU A 47 -3.71 11.77 -2.86
N PHE A 48 -2.65 11.17 -2.31
CA PHE A 48 -2.12 9.92 -2.85
C PHE A 48 -3.04 8.72 -2.62
N PHE A 49 -3.81 8.70 -1.53
CA PHE A 49 -4.75 7.61 -1.27
C PHE A 49 -5.81 7.50 -2.38
N ASP A 50 -6.40 8.63 -2.77
CA ASP A 50 -7.45 8.66 -3.79
C ASP A 50 -6.90 8.38 -5.18
N GLN A 51 -5.72 8.93 -5.51
CA GLN A 51 -5.00 8.61 -6.75
C GLN A 51 -4.66 7.12 -6.84
N LEU A 52 -4.22 6.51 -5.74
CA LEU A 52 -3.90 5.09 -5.71
C LEU A 52 -5.14 4.22 -5.90
N ILE A 53 -6.32 4.64 -5.39
CA ILE A 53 -7.59 3.98 -5.69
C ILE A 53 -7.88 4.06 -7.19
N ASP A 54 -7.79 5.25 -7.79
CA ASP A 54 -8.15 5.46 -9.19
C ASP A 54 -7.23 4.66 -10.12
N MET A 55 -5.92 4.71 -9.87
CA MET A 55 -4.93 3.92 -10.59
C MET A 55 -5.20 2.42 -10.46
N SER A 56 -5.44 1.93 -9.24
CA SER A 56 -5.68 0.51 -8.98
C SER A 56 -6.94 0.01 -9.68
N GLN A 57 -7.99 0.83 -9.69
CA GLN A 57 -9.24 0.50 -10.37
C GLN A 57 -9.07 0.49 -11.89
N ALA A 58 -8.47 1.52 -12.47
CA ALA A 58 -8.29 1.62 -13.91
C ALA A 58 -7.37 0.49 -14.44
N MET A 59 -6.29 0.19 -13.72
CA MET A 59 -5.38 -0.90 -14.07
C MET A 59 -6.00 -2.30 -13.87
N LEU A 60 -6.87 -2.47 -12.87
CA LEU A 60 -7.66 -3.70 -12.72
C LEU A 60 -8.59 -3.89 -13.92
N GLU A 61 -9.35 -2.87 -14.29
CA GLU A 61 -10.27 -2.91 -15.42
C GLU A 61 -9.53 -3.19 -16.73
N ARG A 62 -8.39 -2.55 -16.94
CA ARG A 62 -7.53 -2.80 -18.10
C ARG A 62 -7.01 -4.23 -18.15
N SER A 63 -6.47 -4.73 -17.04
CA SER A 63 -5.97 -6.11 -16.95
C SER A 63 -7.07 -7.15 -17.22
N ILE A 64 -8.31 -6.87 -16.81
CA ILE A 64 -9.48 -7.72 -17.13
C ILE A 64 -9.79 -7.69 -18.64
N GLN A 65 -9.67 -6.54 -19.29
CA GLN A 65 -9.86 -6.42 -20.74
C GLN A 65 -8.77 -7.19 -21.49
N ASP A 66 -7.51 -7.02 -21.09
CA ASP A 66 -6.36 -7.73 -21.67
C ASP A 66 -6.52 -9.24 -21.55
N TYR A 67 -6.89 -9.75 -20.38
CA TYR A 67 -7.15 -11.17 -20.16
C TYR A 67 -8.24 -11.73 -21.10
N LYS A 68 -9.29 -10.94 -21.36
CA LYS A 68 -10.37 -11.33 -22.27
C LYS A 68 -9.95 -11.23 -23.75
N GLY A 69 -9.11 -10.27 -24.09
CA GLY A 69 -8.68 -9.97 -25.45
C GLY A 69 -7.54 -10.84 -25.97
N PHE A 70 -6.61 -11.25 -25.10
CA PHE A 70 -5.47 -12.06 -25.50
C PHE A 70 -5.85 -13.50 -25.83
N THR A 71 -5.23 -14.00 -26.89
CA THR A 71 -5.33 -15.39 -27.38
C THR A 71 -4.07 -16.19 -27.06
N ASP A 72 -2.91 -15.53 -27.00
CA ASP A 72 -1.65 -16.12 -26.55
C ASP A 72 -1.73 -16.51 -25.07
N SER A 73 -1.26 -17.72 -24.75
CA SER A 73 -1.39 -18.27 -23.40
C SER A 73 -0.56 -17.55 -22.36
N GLU A 74 0.64 -17.07 -22.72
CA GLU A 74 1.53 -16.40 -21.77
C GLU A 74 1.07 -14.97 -21.51
N LEU A 75 0.68 -14.24 -22.57
CA LEU A 75 0.06 -12.91 -22.43
C LEU A 75 -1.22 -12.98 -21.59
N LYS A 76 -2.04 -14.00 -21.82
CA LYS A 76 -3.28 -14.19 -21.07
C LYS A 76 -3.03 -14.51 -19.61
N GLU A 77 -2.08 -15.40 -19.29
CA GLU A 77 -1.72 -15.70 -17.91
C GLU A 77 -1.10 -14.49 -17.19
N ALA A 78 -0.26 -13.71 -17.87
CA ALA A 78 0.28 -12.47 -17.33
C ALA A 78 -0.83 -11.45 -17.03
N ALA A 79 -1.76 -11.22 -17.96
CA ALA A 79 -2.89 -10.33 -17.75
C ALA A 79 -3.81 -10.82 -16.62
N ARG A 80 -3.98 -12.15 -16.47
CA ARG A 80 -4.71 -12.76 -15.35
C ARG A 80 -4.06 -12.41 -14.01
N ARG A 81 -2.73 -12.57 -13.89
CA ARG A 81 -1.97 -12.23 -12.68
C ARG A 81 -2.00 -10.74 -12.39
N ASN A 82 -1.90 -9.87 -13.40
CA ASN A 82 -2.09 -8.42 -13.22
C ASN A 82 -3.48 -8.08 -12.68
N ALA A 83 -4.54 -8.72 -13.19
CA ALA A 83 -5.89 -8.53 -12.67
C ALA A 83 -5.99 -8.95 -11.19
N ALA A 84 -5.36 -10.06 -10.80
CA ALA A 84 -5.28 -10.46 -9.39
C ALA A 84 -4.48 -9.45 -8.55
N TYR A 85 -3.33 -9.00 -9.06
CA TYR A 85 -2.43 -8.05 -8.40
C TYR A 85 -3.11 -6.72 -8.08
N PHE A 86 -3.81 -6.11 -9.04
CA PHE A 86 -4.55 -4.87 -8.80
C PHE A 86 -5.81 -5.09 -7.96
N ALA A 87 -6.45 -6.26 -8.07
CA ALA A 87 -7.60 -6.60 -7.23
C ALA A 87 -7.22 -6.68 -5.74
N VAL A 88 -6.06 -7.26 -5.40
CA VAL A 88 -5.56 -7.30 -4.00
C VAL A 88 -5.35 -5.88 -3.49
N GLY A 89 -4.57 -5.05 -4.18
CA GLY A 89 -4.28 -3.69 -3.73
C GLY A 89 -5.52 -2.82 -3.59
N LEU A 90 -6.44 -2.87 -4.57
CA LEU A 90 -7.72 -2.16 -4.47
C LEU A 90 -8.58 -2.67 -3.31
N LYS A 91 -8.56 -3.98 -3.02
CA LYS A 91 -9.27 -4.54 -1.88
C LYS A 91 -8.68 -4.10 -0.55
N LEU A 92 -7.36 -3.96 -0.43
CA LEU A 92 -6.71 -3.41 0.77
C LEU A 92 -7.11 -1.94 1.01
N LEU A 93 -7.21 -1.13 -0.04
CA LEU A 93 -7.67 0.27 0.05
C LEU A 93 -9.15 0.37 0.49
N GLN A 94 -9.96 -0.61 0.10
CA GLN A 94 -11.42 -0.57 0.28
C GLN A 94 -11.92 -1.36 1.51
N THR A 95 -11.05 -2.14 2.16
CA THR A 95 -11.44 -2.98 3.31
C THR A 95 -11.02 -2.30 4.62
N PRO A 96 -11.96 -2.09 5.56
CA PRO A 96 -11.62 -1.61 6.88
C PRO A 96 -10.65 -2.51 7.63
N THR A 97 -9.71 -1.92 8.34
CA THR A 97 -8.80 -2.66 9.22
C THR A 97 -9.55 -3.18 10.45
N GLU A 98 -9.03 -4.25 11.03
CA GLU A 98 -9.61 -4.84 12.23
C GLU A 98 -9.72 -3.79 13.35
N GLY A 99 -10.92 -3.71 13.95
CA GLY A 99 -11.23 -2.76 15.03
C GLY A 99 -11.62 -1.35 14.57
N TYR A 100 -11.64 -1.05 13.26
CA TYR A 100 -12.20 0.20 12.76
C TYR A 100 -13.73 0.23 12.89
N ASP A 101 -14.23 1.25 13.57
CA ASP A 101 -15.66 1.55 13.71
C ASP A 101 -15.90 3.03 13.41
N GLU A 102 -16.54 3.30 12.28
CA GLU A 102 -16.85 4.65 11.81
C GLU A 102 -17.83 5.38 12.74
N ALA A 103 -18.83 4.67 13.28
CA ALA A 103 -19.83 5.28 14.14
C ALA A 103 -19.21 5.66 15.48
N LYS A 104 -18.35 4.80 16.02
CA LYS A 104 -17.57 5.09 17.22
C LYS A 104 -16.65 6.30 17.01
N LEU A 105 -15.91 6.35 15.90
CA LEU A 105 -15.03 7.47 15.58
C LEU A 105 -15.78 8.80 15.47
N LYS A 106 -16.95 8.81 14.81
CA LYS A 106 -17.81 10.00 14.74
C LYS A 106 -18.24 10.48 16.14
N ALA A 107 -18.67 9.55 16.99
CA ALA A 107 -19.07 9.88 18.35
C ALA A 107 -17.90 10.44 19.19
N GLU A 108 -16.70 9.90 19.02
CA GLU A 108 -15.47 10.41 19.68
C GLU A 108 -15.13 11.84 19.22
N ILE A 109 -15.25 12.13 17.91
CA ILE A 109 -15.03 13.47 17.36
C ILE A 109 -16.07 14.47 17.89
N GLU A 110 -17.35 14.10 17.89
CA GLU A 110 -18.41 14.94 18.44
C GLU A 110 -18.19 15.24 19.92
N GLN A 111 -17.75 14.25 20.70
CA GLN A 111 -17.40 14.44 22.10
C GLN A 111 -16.21 15.39 22.26
N TRP A 112 -15.13 15.18 21.50
CA TRP A 112 -13.96 16.05 21.51
C TRP A 112 -14.34 17.51 21.25
N ASN A 113 -15.14 17.76 20.22
CA ASN A 113 -15.55 19.13 19.83
C ASN A 113 -16.40 19.81 20.90
N ARG A 114 -17.21 19.06 21.67
CA ARG A 114 -17.94 19.61 22.83
C ARG A 114 -17.00 20.02 23.95
N GLU A 115 -15.94 19.24 24.19
CA GLU A 115 -14.96 19.46 25.26
C GLU A 115 -13.91 20.51 24.89
N HIS A 116 -13.60 20.66 23.59
CA HIS A 116 -12.56 21.54 23.06
C HIS A 116 -13.10 22.43 21.93
N PRO A 117 -13.98 23.43 22.21
CA PRO A 117 -14.60 24.26 21.17
C PRO A 117 -13.63 25.10 20.34
N TYR A 118 -12.38 25.26 20.79
CA TYR A 118 -11.34 26.02 20.09
C TYR A 118 -10.38 25.13 19.27
N ASP A 119 -10.53 23.81 19.34
CA ASP A 119 -9.74 22.81 18.61
C ASP A 119 -10.68 21.75 18.00
N GLU A 120 -11.57 22.22 17.10
CA GLU A 120 -12.55 21.37 16.46
C GLU A 120 -11.89 20.39 15.47
N ARG A 121 -12.36 19.14 15.52
CA ARG A 121 -11.99 18.07 14.60
C ARG A 121 -13.12 17.78 13.64
N GLU A 122 -12.77 17.49 12.40
CA GLU A 122 -13.71 17.09 11.37
C GLU A 122 -13.58 15.59 11.08
N PHE A 123 -14.71 14.91 10.94
CA PHE A 123 -14.73 13.56 10.40
C PHE A 123 -14.60 13.62 8.88
N LYS A 124 -13.52 13.06 8.33
CA LYS A 124 -13.32 12.89 6.88
C LYS A 124 -13.74 11.48 6.46
N PRO A 125 -14.81 11.31 5.67
CA PRO A 125 -15.19 10.01 5.14
C PRO A 125 -14.09 9.45 4.22
N ILE A 126 -13.80 8.17 4.36
CA ILE A 126 -12.86 7.49 3.46
C ILE A 126 -13.59 7.19 2.15
N ARG A 127 -12.99 7.61 1.03
CA ARG A 127 -13.53 7.38 -0.31
C ARG A 127 -13.74 5.89 -0.57
N LYS A 128 -14.92 5.54 -1.11
CA LYS A 128 -15.27 4.18 -1.48
C LYS A 128 -15.59 4.09 -2.97
N VAL A 129 -15.12 3.04 -3.61
CA VAL A 129 -15.41 2.73 -5.02
C VAL A 129 -16.06 1.36 -5.16
N SER A 130 -16.87 1.20 -6.20
CA SER A 130 -17.50 -0.09 -6.53
C SER A 130 -16.66 -0.82 -7.57
N PHE A 131 -16.29 -2.06 -7.27
CA PHE A 131 -15.58 -2.92 -8.20
C PHE A 131 -15.90 -4.39 -7.91
N SER A 132 -15.59 -5.28 -8.87
CA SER A 132 -15.80 -6.72 -8.72
C SER A 132 -14.52 -7.49 -9.01
N ILE A 133 -14.15 -8.39 -8.11
CA ILE A 133 -13.05 -9.33 -8.33
C ILE A 133 -13.54 -10.42 -9.30
N PRO A 134 -12.88 -10.61 -10.45
CA PRO A 134 -13.29 -11.64 -11.40
C PRO A 134 -13.20 -13.05 -10.80
N ASN A 135 -14.17 -13.91 -11.10
CA ASN A 135 -14.22 -15.27 -10.56
C ASN A 135 -12.96 -16.11 -10.84
N TYR A 136 -12.26 -15.85 -11.94
CA TYR A 136 -11.08 -16.61 -12.36
C TYR A 136 -9.79 -16.25 -11.60
N VAL A 137 -9.79 -15.23 -10.74
CA VAL A 137 -8.69 -14.87 -9.83
C VAL A 137 -9.12 -14.84 -8.36
N LYS A 138 -10.41 -15.02 -8.10
CA LYS A 138 -11.01 -14.75 -6.80
C LYS A 138 -10.35 -15.54 -5.67
N SER A 139 -10.10 -16.83 -5.87
CA SER A 139 -9.48 -17.69 -4.85
C SER A 139 -8.06 -17.24 -4.49
N GLU A 140 -7.25 -16.88 -5.48
CA GLU A 140 -5.88 -16.42 -5.24
C GLU A 140 -5.88 -15.06 -4.54
N VAL A 141 -6.75 -14.14 -4.97
CA VAL A 141 -6.91 -12.83 -4.32
C VAL A 141 -7.35 -12.97 -2.87
N GLU A 142 -8.31 -13.86 -2.58
CA GLU A 142 -8.76 -14.11 -1.21
C GLU A 142 -7.66 -14.73 -0.34
N GLU A 143 -6.85 -15.65 -0.87
CA GLU A 143 -5.72 -16.23 -0.13
C GLU A 143 -4.60 -15.20 0.12
N GLU A 144 -4.29 -14.35 -0.85
CA GLU A 144 -3.33 -13.25 -0.66
C GLU A 144 -3.78 -12.28 0.44
N LEU A 145 -5.05 -11.85 0.40
CA LEU A 145 -5.60 -10.96 1.42
C LEU A 145 -5.58 -11.62 2.80
N LYS A 146 -5.92 -12.90 2.89
CA LYS A 146 -5.81 -13.66 4.13
C LYS A 146 -4.37 -13.71 4.64
N ASN A 147 -3.40 -14.02 3.78
CA ASN A 147 -1.99 -14.04 4.17
C ASN A 147 -1.51 -12.67 4.66
N ILE A 148 -1.94 -11.60 3.99
CA ILE A 148 -1.66 -10.21 4.39
C ILE A 148 -2.23 -9.91 5.76
N GLU A 149 -3.48 -10.26 6.06
CA GLU A 149 -4.12 -9.98 7.36
C GLU A 149 -3.59 -10.88 8.50
N GLU A 150 -3.18 -12.11 8.21
CA GLU A 150 -2.59 -13.00 9.21
C GLU A 150 -1.18 -12.57 9.65
N HIS A 151 -0.46 -11.81 8.82
CA HIS A 151 0.90 -11.34 9.10
C HIS A 151 1.92 -12.45 9.43
N GLY A 152 1.69 -13.66 8.91
CA GLY A 152 2.34 -14.91 9.34
C GLY A 152 3.79 -15.15 8.89
N GLY A 153 4.50 -14.13 8.40
CA GLY A 153 5.87 -14.25 7.88
C GLY A 153 5.92 -14.80 6.45
N PHE A 154 6.97 -15.56 6.12
CA PHE A 154 7.18 -16.10 4.78
C PHE A 154 6.16 -17.17 4.40
N LYS A 155 5.44 -16.95 3.29
CA LYS A 155 4.57 -17.94 2.65
C LYS A 155 4.64 -17.83 1.12
N PRO A 156 4.36 -18.91 0.36
CA PRO A 156 4.24 -18.84 -1.09
C PRO A 156 3.13 -17.86 -1.49
N SER A 157 3.41 -16.99 -2.45
CA SER A 157 2.35 -16.19 -3.07
C SER A 157 1.39 -17.09 -3.84
N ALA A 158 0.09 -16.84 -3.69
CA ALA A 158 -0.96 -17.51 -4.46
C ALA A 158 -1.02 -17.04 -5.91
N ILE A 159 -0.51 -15.85 -6.23
CA ILE A 159 -0.57 -15.24 -7.57
C ILE A 159 0.72 -15.47 -8.36
N PHE A 160 1.89 -15.39 -7.71
CA PHE A 160 3.18 -15.27 -8.40
C PHE A 160 3.93 -16.60 -8.61
N ASN A 161 3.28 -17.74 -8.31
CA ASN A 161 3.83 -19.07 -8.54
C ASN A 161 2.99 -19.85 -9.56
N SER A 162 3.63 -20.39 -10.61
CA SER A 162 2.96 -21.30 -11.56
C SER A 162 2.68 -22.66 -10.94
N ASP A 163 3.52 -23.10 -10.01
CA ASP A 163 3.36 -24.33 -9.25
C ASP A 163 2.64 -24.02 -7.93
N THR A 164 1.38 -24.44 -7.83
CA THR A 164 0.54 -24.19 -6.64
C THR A 164 0.94 -25.04 -5.44
N ASP A 165 1.73 -26.09 -5.65
CA ASP A 165 2.21 -26.98 -4.60
C ASP A 165 3.60 -26.57 -4.08
N CYS A 166 4.15 -25.46 -4.58
CA CYS A 166 5.46 -24.99 -4.14
C CYS A 166 5.44 -24.54 -2.67
N MET A 167 6.57 -24.68 -2.00
CA MET A 167 6.75 -24.34 -0.59
C MET A 167 8.01 -23.48 -0.43
N CYS A 168 8.04 -22.57 0.54
CA CYS A 168 9.22 -21.72 0.78
C CYS A 168 10.50 -22.48 1.15
N ALA A 169 10.36 -23.74 1.58
CA ALA A 169 11.49 -24.62 1.85
C ALA A 169 12.05 -25.29 0.59
N LEU A 170 11.36 -25.17 -0.56
CA LEU A 170 11.75 -25.74 -1.84
C LEU A 170 12.35 -24.65 -2.75
N PRO A 171 13.32 -25.01 -3.61
CA PRO A 171 13.88 -24.08 -4.58
C PRO A 171 12.82 -23.61 -5.59
N CYS A 172 13.05 -22.43 -6.17
CA CYS A 172 12.21 -21.81 -7.21
C CYS A 172 10.76 -21.47 -6.81
N CYS A 173 10.48 -21.24 -5.52
CA CYS A 173 9.15 -20.80 -5.05
C CYS A 173 9.23 -19.34 -4.59
N TYR A 174 8.42 -18.46 -5.18
CA TYR A 174 8.32 -17.07 -4.74
C TYR A 174 7.58 -17.01 -3.40
N CYS A 175 8.31 -16.60 -2.37
CA CYS A 175 7.76 -16.42 -1.03
C CYS A 175 7.81 -14.98 -0.58
N GLU A 176 6.63 -14.47 -0.22
CA GLU A 176 6.48 -13.12 0.33
C GLU A 176 6.52 -13.16 1.85
N ASP A 177 7.12 -12.14 2.47
CA ASP A 177 7.12 -11.96 3.91
C ASP A 177 5.90 -11.12 4.33
N TYR A 178 4.81 -11.79 4.66
CA TYR A 178 3.56 -11.14 5.05
C TYR A 178 3.63 -10.43 6.41
N SER A 179 4.69 -10.64 7.20
CA SER A 179 4.89 -9.91 8.47
C SER A 179 5.18 -8.41 8.25
N GLN A 180 5.54 -8.02 7.03
CA GLN A 180 5.83 -6.64 6.66
C GLN A 180 4.57 -5.78 6.51
N TYR A 181 3.38 -6.38 6.42
CA TYR A 181 2.12 -5.67 6.15
C TYR A 181 1.44 -5.09 7.40
N VAL A 182 2.09 -5.19 8.57
CA VAL A 182 1.62 -4.56 9.81
C VAL A 182 1.91 -3.05 9.76
N PRO A 183 0.90 -2.15 9.79
CA PRO A 183 1.13 -0.71 9.83
C PRO A 183 1.96 -0.29 11.04
N ARG A 184 2.94 0.59 10.84
CA ARG A 184 3.89 1.05 11.88
C ARG A 184 4.11 2.56 11.77
N GLY A 185 4.58 3.17 12.87
CA GLY A 185 4.93 4.60 12.90
C GLY A 185 3.71 5.49 12.60
N HIS A 186 3.90 6.52 11.78
CA HIS A 186 2.84 7.49 11.48
C HIS A 186 1.65 6.86 10.72
N TYR A 187 1.83 5.73 10.03
CA TYR A 187 0.74 5.03 9.34
C TYR A 187 -0.32 4.46 10.29
N THR A 188 -0.06 4.39 11.59
CA THR A 188 -1.03 3.93 12.60
C THR A 188 -2.05 4.99 13.01
N ARG A 189 -1.87 6.25 12.57
CA ARG A 189 -2.61 7.41 13.09
C ARG A 189 -4.02 7.57 12.55
N SER A 190 -4.33 6.96 11.41
CA SER A 190 -5.66 7.00 10.82
C SER A 190 -5.96 5.70 10.09
N GLU A 191 -7.24 5.45 9.85
CA GLU A 191 -7.68 4.31 9.06
C GLU A 191 -7.23 4.41 7.60
N THR A 192 -7.27 5.60 7.00
CA THR A 192 -6.78 5.87 5.64
C THR A 192 -5.32 5.46 5.51
N LEU A 193 -4.46 5.89 6.44
CA LEU A 193 -3.03 5.56 6.39
C LEU A 193 -2.74 4.08 6.60
N LYS A 194 -3.51 3.38 7.44
CA LYS A 194 -3.33 1.93 7.62
C LYS A 194 -3.62 1.17 6.33
N ARG A 195 -4.69 1.56 5.62
CA ARG A 195 -5.04 0.95 4.33
C ARG A 195 -4.03 1.33 3.25
N PHE A 196 -3.65 2.61 3.19
CA PHE A 196 -2.61 3.11 2.29
C PHE A 196 -1.31 2.33 2.48
N PHE A 197 -0.86 2.16 3.73
CA PHE A 197 0.34 1.40 4.05
C PHE A 197 0.27 -0.03 3.52
N LYS A 198 -0.81 -0.76 3.80
CA LYS A 198 -0.96 -2.15 3.33
C LYS A 198 -0.91 -2.23 1.81
N ALA A 199 -1.60 -1.34 1.11
CA ALA A 199 -1.61 -1.28 -0.36
C ALA A 199 -0.24 -0.90 -0.93
N MET A 200 0.43 0.10 -0.36
CA MET A 200 1.78 0.50 -0.79
C MET A 200 2.82 -0.59 -0.50
N MET A 201 2.68 -1.32 0.60
CA MET A 201 3.52 -2.50 0.87
C MET A 201 3.29 -3.59 -0.17
N TRP A 202 2.04 -3.85 -0.54
CA TRP A 202 1.71 -4.78 -1.62
C TRP A 202 2.34 -4.35 -2.95
N TYR A 203 2.08 -3.11 -3.38
CA TYR A 203 2.58 -2.61 -4.66
C TYR A 203 4.11 -2.48 -4.71
N GLY A 204 4.74 -2.08 -3.60
CA GLY A 204 6.18 -1.85 -3.54
C GLY A 204 7.03 -3.09 -3.32
N ARG A 205 6.48 -4.16 -2.73
CA ARG A 205 7.24 -5.39 -2.44
C ARG A 205 7.10 -6.45 -3.52
N MET A 206 5.92 -6.56 -4.12
CA MET A 206 5.68 -7.60 -5.09
C MET A 206 6.58 -7.40 -6.31
N SER A 207 7.53 -8.31 -6.48
CA SER A 207 8.66 -8.11 -7.38
C SER A 207 8.44 -8.85 -8.70
N PHE A 208 8.47 -8.11 -9.81
CA PHE A 208 8.51 -8.70 -11.15
C PHE A 208 9.93 -9.15 -11.49
N LEU A 209 10.31 -10.35 -11.03
CA LEU A 209 11.66 -10.87 -11.18
C LEU A 209 11.97 -11.23 -12.64
N LEU A 210 13.09 -10.71 -13.16
CA LEU A 210 13.50 -10.87 -14.57
C LEU A 210 14.28 -12.16 -14.85
N LYS A 211 14.91 -12.75 -13.83
CA LYS A 211 15.77 -13.93 -13.96
C LYS A 211 15.11 -15.11 -13.26
N GLY A 212 14.89 -16.18 -14.01
CA GLY A 212 14.48 -17.46 -13.47
C GLY A 212 15.54 -18.53 -13.71
N GLY A 213 15.23 -19.76 -13.31
CA GLY A 213 16.07 -20.92 -13.58
C GLY A 213 15.32 -22.22 -13.33
N GLU A 214 16.04 -23.34 -13.45
CA GLU A 214 15.53 -24.65 -13.05
C GLU A 214 15.85 -24.93 -11.57
N ALA A 215 15.31 -26.02 -11.02
CA ALA A 215 15.48 -26.37 -9.61
C ALA A 215 16.95 -26.41 -9.15
N GLY A 216 17.86 -26.85 -10.02
CA GLY A 216 19.30 -26.84 -9.76
C GLY A 216 19.89 -25.44 -9.68
N ASP A 217 19.42 -24.51 -10.53
CA ASP A 217 19.88 -23.12 -10.54
C ASP A 217 19.38 -22.37 -9.31
N CYS A 218 18.11 -22.52 -8.94
CA CYS A 218 17.55 -21.84 -7.77
C CYS A 218 18.15 -22.34 -6.44
N ALA A 219 18.69 -23.57 -6.41
CA ALA A 219 19.41 -24.10 -5.25
C ALA A 219 20.87 -23.61 -5.16
N ALA A 220 21.40 -22.98 -6.22
CA ALA A 220 22.75 -22.46 -6.22
C ALA A 220 22.89 -21.21 -5.34
N PHE A 221 24.09 -20.96 -4.83
CA PHE A 221 24.42 -19.70 -4.17
C PHE A 221 24.27 -18.54 -5.17
N GLU A 222 23.45 -17.53 -4.83
CA GLU A 222 23.04 -16.44 -5.73
C GLU A 222 22.27 -16.90 -6.99
N GLY A 223 21.64 -18.08 -6.89
CA GLY A 223 20.69 -18.58 -7.88
C GLY A 223 19.43 -17.70 -8.00
N PRO A 224 18.69 -17.82 -9.11
CA PRO A 224 17.39 -17.16 -9.27
C PRO A 224 16.39 -17.66 -8.21
N LEU A 225 15.45 -16.80 -7.82
CA LEU A 225 14.46 -17.13 -6.78
C LEU A 225 13.25 -17.92 -7.30
N ILE A 226 13.00 -17.86 -8.60
CA ILE A 226 11.79 -18.39 -9.23
C ILE A 226 12.13 -19.18 -10.50
N THR A 227 11.14 -19.92 -11.00
CA THR A 227 11.28 -20.67 -12.25
C THR A 227 11.48 -19.74 -13.45
N GLU A 228 12.16 -20.22 -14.50
CA GLU A 228 12.27 -19.49 -15.78
C GLU A 228 10.90 -19.10 -16.35
N LYS A 229 9.90 -19.99 -16.19
CA LYS A 229 8.52 -19.73 -16.58
C LYS A 229 7.92 -18.54 -15.83
N ASP A 230 8.05 -18.52 -14.50
CA ASP A 230 7.49 -17.43 -13.69
C ASP A 230 8.22 -16.11 -13.91
N ALA A 231 9.54 -16.13 -14.16
CA ALA A 231 10.30 -14.93 -14.51
C ALA A 231 9.87 -14.35 -15.86
N LYS A 232 9.61 -15.21 -16.85
CA LYS A 232 9.05 -14.79 -18.13
C LYS A 232 7.66 -14.16 -17.96
N LEU A 233 6.78 -14.79 -17.18
CA LEU A 233 5.45 -14.22 -16.87
C LEU A 233 5.55 -12.90 -16.11
N ALA A 234 6.48 -12.76 -15.15
CA ALA A 234 6.73 -11.52 -14.43
C ALA A 234 7.20 -10.39 -15.38
N THR A 235 8.09 -10.71 -16.32
CA THR A 235 8.57 -9.77 -17.33
C THR A 235 7.43 -9.29 -18.24
N ILE A 236 6.56 -10.21 -18.68
CA ILE A 236 5.38 -9.86 -19.48
C ILE A 236 4.40 -9.00 -18.67
N GLN A 237 4.11 -9.36 -17.42
CA GLN A 237 3.24 -8.59 -16.53
C GLN A 237 3.71 -7.13 -16.41
N ALA A 238 5.00 -6.93 -16.10
CA ALA A 238 5.60 -5.60 -15.99
C ALA A 238 5.54 -4.83 -17.32
N SER A 239 5.77 -5.51 -18.45
CA SER A 239 5.70 -4.91 -19.78
C SER A 239 4.28 -4.46 -20.13
N LEU A 240 3.27 -5.28 -19.81
CA LEU A 240 1.86 -4.93 -19.99
C LEU A 240 1.47 -3.73 -19.11
N ILE A 241 1.83 -3.76 -17.82
CA ILE A 241 1.58 -2.63 -16.90
C ILE A 241 2.19 -1.35 -17.46
N SER A 242 3.48 -1.39 -17.83
CA SER A 242 4.20 -0.23 -18.33
C SER A 242 3.65 0.29 -19.66
N ALA A 243 3.19 -0.58 -20.56
CA ALA A 243 2.63 -0.18 -21.84
C ALA A 243 1.28 0.53 -21.71
N GLU A 244 0.53 0.22 -20.64
CA GLU A 244 -0.80 0.78 -20.40
C GLU A 244 -0.76 2.09 -19.61
N LEU A 245 0.35 2.44 -18.96
CA LEU A 245 0.48 3.70 -18.21
C LEU A 245 0.15 4.94 -19.06
N SER A 246 0.56 4.97 -20.33
CA SER A 246 0.27 6.10 -21.22
C SER A 246 -1.16 6.09 -21.80
N ASN A 247 -1.89 4.98 -21.66
CA ASN A 247 -3.16 4.73 -22.36
C ASN A 247 -4.37 4.63 -21.44
N VAL A 248 -4.16 4.39 -20.15
CA VAL A 248 -5.22 4.28 -19.15
C VAL A 248 -5.55 5.66 -18.61
N GLU A 249 -6.79 6.10 -18.77
CA GLU A 249 -7.30 7.34 -18.17
C GLU A 249 -7.59 7.11 -16.68
N VAL A 250 -7.11 8.01 -15.84
CA VAL A 250 -7.25 8.02 -14.39
C VAL A 250 -7.67 9.45 -14.00
N GLY A 251 -8.94 9.65 -13.65
CA GLY A 251 -9.47 11.00 -13.39
C GLY A 251 -9.41 11.91 -14.63
N ASP A 252 -8.74 13.06 -14.51
CA ASP A 252 -8.60 14.08 -15.57
C ASP A 252 -7.34 13.89 -16.45
N GLY A 253 -6.54 12.85 -16.22
CA GLY A 253 -5.28 12.60 -16.93
C GLY A 253 -5.04 11.12 -17.22
N THR A 254 -3.90 10.80 -17.81
CA THR A 254 -3.44 9.42 -17.98
C THR A 254 -2.78 8.89 -16.71
N ALA A 255 -2.73 7.58 -16.54
CA ALA A 255 -1.99 6.93 -15.47
C ALA A 255 -0.53 7.42 -15.41
N GLN A 256 0.11 7.67 -16.56
CA GLN A 256 1.46 8.22 -16.64
C GLN A 256 1.57 9.66 -16.12
N GLU A 257 0.55 10.51 -16.27
CA GLU A 257 0.60 11.90 -15.81
C GLU A 257 0.39 12.03 -14.30
N ILE A 258 -0.23 11.04 -13.68
CA ILE A 258 -0.44 10.95 -12.22
C ILE A 258 0.77 10.32 -11.52
N TRP A 259 1.58 9.55 -12.23
CA TRP A 259 2.75 8.83 -11.72
C TRP A 259 4.04 9.66 -11.80
#